data_AF-A0A3A3FIJ3-F1
#
_entry.id   AF-A0A3A3FIJ3-F1
#
_cell.length_a   1.000
_cell.length_b   1.000
_cell.length_c   1.000
_cell.angle_alpha   90.00
_cell.angle_beta   90.00
_cell.angle_gamma   90.00
#
_symmetry.space_group_name_H-M   'P 1'
#
loop_
_entity.id
_entity.type
_entity.pdbx_description
1 polymer ?
#
loop_
_entity_poly.entity_id
_entity_poly.type
_entity_poly.pdbx_seq_one_letter_code
_entity_poly.pdbx_strand_id
1 'polypeptide(L)'
;MHRSRLGNIVIDCQTDDLLSEARFWSAALGYPLPQDLDATSNFIQLVTPPGDMQVILQQVRHEPWAHLDIETDSIELEVARLERLGATIVSRKDKWVVMQAPSGHRFCVGSPYRDGFDQGANTWE
;
A
#
# COMPACT_ATOMS: atom_id res chain seq x y z
N MET A 1 -20.48 -2.22 10.39
CA MET A 1 -19.41 -3.15 10.77
C MET A 1 -18.61 -3.61 9.56
N HIS A 2 -17.29 -3.43 9.62
CA HIS A 2 -16.32 -3.89 8.62
C HIS A 2 -14.98 -4.12 9.32
N ARG A 3 -13.99 -4.60 8.58
CA ARG A 3 -12.65 -4.89 9.11
C ARG A 3 -11.56 -4.22 8.30
N SER A 4 -10.47 -3.87 8.96
CA SER A 4 -9.27 -3.38 8.26
C SER A 4 -7.98 -3.66 9.04
N ARG A 5 -6.85 -3.69 8.31
CA ARG A 5 -5.50 -3.74 8.88
C ARG A 5 -4.50 -3.04 7.97
N LEU A 6 -3.28 -2.87 8.49
CA LEU A 6 -2.14 -2.46 7.69
C LEU A 6 -1.78 -3.55 6.68
N GLY A 7 -1.87 -3.19 5.41
CA GLY A 7 -1.53 -4.03 4.26
C GLY A 7 -0.06 -3.89 3.93
N ASN A 8 0.32 -2.74 3.39
CA ASN A 8 1.62 -2.56 2.74
C ASN A 8 2.33 -1.34 3.28
N ILE A 9 3.66 -1.37 3.20
CA ILE A 9 4.46 -0.17 3.09
C ILE A 9 4.86 0.00 1.63
N VAL A 10 4.61 1.19 1.09
CA VAL A 10 4.90 1.53 -0.29
C VAL A 10 6.02 2.57 -0.28
N ILE A 11 7.10 2.27 -0.99
CA ILE A 11 8.25 3.15 -1.18
C ILE A 11 8.08 3.80 -2.55
N ASP A 12 7.76 5.09 -2.55
CA ASP A 12 7.55 5.85 -3.77
C ASP A 12 8.91 6.31 -4.32
N CYS A 13 9.27 5.77 -5.49
CA CYS A 13 10.51 6.04 -6.18
C CYS A 13 10.27 7.00 -7.35
N GLN A 14 10.82 8.21 -7.26
CA GLN A 14 10.83 9.16 -8.37
C GLN A 14 11.95 8.80 -9.35
N THR A 15 11.67 7.85 -10.25
CA THR A 15 12.66 7.29 -11.19
C THR A 15 12.00 6.88 -12.50
N ASP A 16 12.79 6.74 -13.57
CA ASP A 16 12.37 6.06 -14.81
C ASP A 16 12.82 4.59 -14.86
N ASP A 17 13.63 4.14 -13.89
CA ASP A 17 14.12 2.76 -13.76
C ASP A 17 13.76 2.19 -12.38
N LEU A 18 12.50 1.76 -12.25
CA LEU A 18 11.99 1.19 -11.00
C LEU A 18 12.71 -0.11 -10.62
N LEU A 19 13.22 -0.87 -11.60
CA LEU A 19 13.88 -2.15 -11.34
C LEU A 19 15.23 -1.95 -10.64
N SER A 20 15.99 -0.92 -10.99
CA SER A 20 17.21 -0.58 -10.27
C SER A 20 16.95 -0.22 -8.81
N GLU A 21 15.89 0.55 -8.53
CA GLU A 21 15.46 0.84 -7.15
C GLU A 21 15.02 -0.44 -6.42
N ALA A 22 14.33 -1.34 -7.11
CA ALA A 22 13.93 -2.64 -6.56
C ALA A 22 15.10 -3.52 -6.19
N ARG A 23 16.18 -3.53 -6.98
CA ARG A 23 17.40 -4.24 -6.61
C ARG A 23 18.04 -3.66 -5.36
N PHE A 24 18.06 -2.33 -5.22
CA PHE A 24 18.59 -1.68 -4.02
C PHE A 24 17.80 -2.09 -2.77
N TRP A 25 16.47 -1.92 -2.78
CA TRP A 25 15.64 -2.25 -1.61
C TRP A 25 15.57 -3.75 -1.33
N SER A 26 15.61 -4.58 -2.37
CA SER A 26 15.76 -6.04 -2.23
C SER A 26 17.03 -6.38 -1.45
N ALA A 27 18.18 -5.81 -1.85
CA ALA A 27 19.45 -6.03 -1.16
C ALA A 27 19.46 -5.43 0.26
N ALA A 28 18.86 -4.25 0.45
CA ALA A 28 18.85 -3.55 1.74
C ALA A 28 17.97 -4.26 2.80
N LEU A 29 16.83 -4.81 2.38
CA LEU A 29 15.86 -5.45 3.26
C LEU A 29 15.99 -6.98 3.31
N GLY A 30 16.76 -7.57 2.39
CA GLY A 30 16.93 -9.01 2.29
C GLY A 30 15.70 -9.74 1.71
N TYR A 31 14.75 -9.01 1.10
CA TYR A 31 13.60 -9.60 0.42
C TYR A 31 13.89 -9.84 -1.06
N PRO A 32 13.65 -11.05 -1.60
CA PRO A 32 13.84 -11.30 -3.02
C PRO A 32 12.95 -10.43 -3.92
N LEU A 33 13.41 -10.19 -5.14
CA LEU A 33 12.55 -9.74 -6.24
C LEU A 33 11.56 -10.87 -6.62
N PRO A 34 10.37 -10.52 -7.16
CA PRO A 34 9.46 -11.52 -7.70
C PRO A 34 10.10 -12.23 -8.91
N GLN A 35 9.72 -13.49 -9.14
CA GLN A 35 10.25 -14.29 -10.24
C GLN A 35 9.88 -13.70 -11.60
N ASP A 36 8.64 -13.23 -11.73
CA ASP A 36 8.10 -12.61 -12.94
C ASP A 36 7.88 -11.13 -12.69
N LEU A 37 8.47 -10.30 -13.54
CA LEU A 37 8.30 -8.85 -13.51
C LEU A 37 7.41 -8.44 -14.68
N ASP A 38 6.32 -7.75 -14.37
CA ASP A 38 5.51 -7.07 -15.37
C ASP A 38 6.16 -5.74 -15.74
N ALA A 39 6.77 -5.67 -16.92
CA ALA A 39 7.42 -4.47 -17.43
C ALA A 39 6.44 -3.31 -17.70
N THR A 40 5.13 -3.57 -17.72
CA THR A 40 4.10 -2.55 -17.87
C THR A 40 3.55 -2.02 -16.53
N SER A 41 3.86 -2.71 -15.44
CA SER A 41 3.49 -2.29 -14.10
C SER A 41 4.32 -1.09 -13.65
N ASN A 42 3.67 -0.13 -13.01
CA ASN A 42 4.33 0.99 -12.34
C ASN A 42 4.72 0.67 -10.89
N PHE A 43 4.62 -0.59 -10.46
CA PHE A 43 5.05 -1.04 -9.13
C PHE A 43 5.70 -2.42 -9.17
N ILE A 44 6.59 -2.68 -8.22
CA ILE A 44 7.24 -3.98 -7.96
C ILE A 44 7.05 -4.32 -6.49
N GLN A 45 6.43 -5.47 -6.21
CA GLN A 45 6.30 -6.00 -4.85
C GLN A 45 7.45 -6.95 -4.55
N LEU A 46 8.19 -6.71 -3.46
CA LEU A 46 9.20 -7.65 -2.98
C LEU A 46 8.54 -8.89 -2.36
N VAL A 47 9.23 -10.03 -2.43
CA VAL A 47 8.75 -11.29 -1.84
C VAL A 47 8.96 -11.25 -0.33
N THR A 48 7.94 -10.79 0.40
CA THR A 48 7.91 -10.82 1.87
C THR A 48 7.43 -12.17 2.39
N PRO A 49 7.75 -12.54 3.65
CA PRO A 49 7.24 -13.77 4.25
C PRO A 49 5.70 -13.82 4.28
N PRO A 50 5.09 -15.02 4.25
CA PRO A 50 3.64 -15.15 4.33
C PRO A 50 3.06 -14.53 5.60
N GLY A 51 2.03 -13.68 5.44
CA GLY A 51 1.34 -13.00 6.55
C GLY A 51 1.95 -11.65 6.94
N ASP A 52 3.22 -11.39 6.62
CA ASP A 52 3.90 -10.14 6.91
C ASP A 52 3.33 -8.98 6.06
N MET A 53 3.61 -7.75 6.52
CA MET A 53 3.36 -6.54 5.74
C MET A 53 4.16 -6.60 4.42
N GLN A 54 3.50 -6.34 3.29
CA GLN A 54 4.18 -6.35 2.00
C GLN A 54 5.00 -5.07 1.82
N VAL A 55 6.13 -5.18 1.12
CA VAL A 55 6.94 -4.05 0.69
C VAL A 55 6.77 -3.86 -0.80
N ILE A 56 6.23 -2.72 -1.18
CA ILE A 56 5.98 -2.36 -2.59
C ILE A 56 6.85 -1.18 -2.94
N LEU A 57 7.44 -1.20 -4.11
CA LEU A 57 8.09 -0.05 -4.71
C LEU A 57 7.20 0.47 -5.82
N GLN A 58 6.93 1.77 -5.83
CA GLN A 58 6.05 2.39 -6.79
C GLN A 58 6.77 3.50 -7.54
N GLN A 59 6.71 3.47 -8.86
CA GLN A 59 7.20 4.56 -9.69
C GLN A 59 6.26 5.76 -9.58
N VAL A 60 6.81 6.93 -9.25
CA VAL A 60 6.05 8.18 -9.09
C VAL A 60 6.72 9.34 -9.82
N ARG A 61 5.98 10.46 -9.91
CA ARG A 61 6.47 11.73 -10.47
C ARG A 61 6.65 12.84 -9.43
N HIS A 62 6.16 12.64 -8.19
CA HIS A 62 6.37 13.56 -7.07
C HIS A 62 7.66 13.24 -6.31
N GLU A 63 8.02 14.05 -5.31
CA GLU A 63 9.18 13.78 -4.45
C GLU A 63 9.08 12.41 -3.76
N PRO A 64 10.20 11.67 -3.62
CA PRO A 64 10.22 10.36 -2.96
C PRO A 64 9.82 10.43 -1.48
N TRP A 65 8.99 9.49 -1.06
CA TRP A 65 8.60 9.25 0.33
C TRP A 65 8.05 7.82 0.48
N ALA A 66 7.64 7.44 1.69
CA ALA A 66 6.94 6.17 1.91
C ALA A 66 5.52 6.43 2.40
N HIS A 67 4.57 5.60 1.97
CA HIS A 67 3.20 5.62 2.44
C HIS A 67 2.71 4.24 2.84
N LEU A 68 1.53 4.20 3.45
CA LEU A 68 0.90 2.99 3.93
C LEU A 68 -0.31 2.65 3.07
N ASP A 69 -0.56 1.35 2.92
CA ASP A 69 -1.84 0.86 2.44
C ASP A 69 -2.61 0.23 3.59
N ILE A 70 -3.86 0.66 3.77
CA ILE A 70 -4.83 0.02 4.63
C ILE A 70 -5.66 -0.92 3.74
N GLU A 71 -5.68 -2.19 4.09
CA GLU A 71 -6.58 -3.15 3.44
C GLU A 71 -7.83 -3.38 4.28
N THR A 72 -8.96 -3.54 3.58
CA THR A 72 -10.27 -3.67 4.20
C THR A 72 -11.22 -4.54 3.39
N ASP A 73 -12.16 -5.20 4.07
CA ASP A 73 -13.27 -5.90 3.41
C ASP A 73 -14.40 -4.96 2.94
N SER A 74 -14.32 -3.66 3.27
CA SER A 74 -15.21 -2.64 2.73
C SER A 74 -14.52 -1.28 2.63
N ILE A 75 -14.07 -0.93 1.42
CA ILE A 75 -13.43 0.37 1.13
C ILE A 75 -14.34 1.53 1.53
N GLU A 76 -15.64 1.44 1.23
CA GLU A 76 -16.60 2.49 1.50
C GLU A 76 -16.75 2.77 3.00
N LEU A 77 -16.91 1.71 3.80
CA LEU A 77 -17.06 1.84 5.25
C LEU A 77 -15.75 2.30 5.92
N GLU A 78 -14.60 1.82 5.43
CA GLU A 78 -13.31 2.23 5.98
C GLU A 78 -12.98 3.69 5.66
N VAL A 79 -13.24 4.13 4.42
CA VAL A 79 -13.10 5.55 4.05
C VAL A 79 -13.98 6.43 4.92
N ALA A 80 -15.26 6.07 5.10
CA ALA A 80 -16.18 6.83 5.95
C ALA A 80 -15.71 6.86 7.42
N ARG A 81 -15.16 5.77 7.94
CA ARG A 81 -14.57 5.72 9.29
C ARG A 81 -13.37 6.66 9.40
N LEU A 82 -12.49 6.66 8.41
CA LEU A 82 -11.29 7.50 8.38
C LEU A 82 -11.62 8.98 8.20
N GLU A 83 -12.65 9.33 7.43
CA GLU A 83 -13.16 10.70 7.33
C GLU A 83 -13.68 11.21 8.69
N ARG A 84 -14.37 10.37 9.47
CA ARG A 84 -14.78 10.71 10.85
C ARG A 84 -13.59 10.96 11.79
N LEU A 85 -12.41 10.42 11.48
CA LEU A 85 -11.15 10.68 12.20
C LEU A 85 -10.40 11.92 11.67
N GLY A 86 -10.94 12.60 10.65
CA GLY A 86 -10.38 13.82 10.07
C GLY A 86 -9.51 13.59 8.82
N ALA A 87 -9.46 12.37 8.29
CA ALA A 87 -8.84 12.15 6.98
C ALA A 87 -9.70 12.74 5.86
N THR A 88 -9.09 13.04 4.72
CA THR A 88 -9.80 13.56 3.53
C THR A 88 -9.49 12.71 2.31
N ILE A 89 -10.43 12.59 1.39
CA ILE A 89 -10.22 11.90 0.12
C ILE A 89 -9.40 12.80 -0.81
N VAL A 90 -8.30 12.28 -1.33
CA VAL A 90 -7.47 12.94 -2.36
C VAL A 90 -7.91 12.50 -3.75
N SER A 91 -8.09 11.19 -3.96
CA SER A 91 -8.58 10.66 -5.23
C SER A 91 -9.19 9.27 -5.08
N ARG A 92 -10.11 8.93 -5.98
CA ARG A 92 -10.67 7.58 -6.09
C ARG A 92 -10.11 6.91 -7.35
N LYS A 93 -9.71 5.65 -7.22
CA LYS A 93 -9.25 4.77 -8.31
C LYS A 93 -10.19 3.58 -8.38
N ASP A 94 -10.08 2.80 -9.45
CA ASP A 94 -10.99 1.66 -9.69
C ASP A 94 -10.94 0.61 -8.57
N LYS A 95 -9.77 0.42 -7.93
CA LYS A 95 -9.54 -0.62 -6.92
C LYS A 95 -9.16 -0.09 -5.52
N TRP A 96 -8.91 1.20 -5.36
CA TRP A 96 -8.52 1.80 -4.08
C TRP A 96 -8.84 3.30 -4.01
N VAL A 97 -8.78 3.87 -2.81
CA VAL A 97 -8.97 5.30 -2.55
C VAL A 97 -7.70 5.86 -1.91
N VAL A 98 -7.18 6.95 -2.46
CA VAL A 98 -6.07 7.70 -1.85
C VAL A 98 -6.67 8.71 -0.88
N MET A 99 -6.26 8.62 0.38
CA MET A 99 -6.66 9.51 1.46
C MET A 99 -5.47 10.29 2.00
N GLN A 100 -5.75 11.39 2.70
CA GLN A 100 -4.77 12.21 3.38
C GLN A 100 -5.16 12.37 4.86
N ALA A 101 -4.24 12.02 5.75
CA ALA A 101 -4.40 12.19 7.19
C ALA A 101 -4.36 13.69 7.59
N PRO A 102 -4.82 14.06 8.79
CA PRO A 102 -4.79 15.45 9.27
C PRO A 102 -3.40 16.10 9.22
N SER A 103 -2.33 15.32 9.39
CA SER A 103 -0.94 15.78 9.35
C SER A 103 -0.36 15.93 7.94
N GLY A 104 -1.13 15.64 6.89
CA GLY A 104 -0.71 15.78 5.49
C GLY A 104 -0.18 14.50 4.82
N HIS A 105 0.06 13.42 5.59
CA HIS A 105 0.52 12.15 5.04
C HIS A 105 -0.57 11.51 4.17
N ARG A 106 -0.20 11.06 2.97
CA ARG A 106 -1.10 10.29 2.10
C ARG A 106 -0.97 8.80 2.38
N PHE A 107 -2.04 8.07 2.14
CA PHE A 107 -2.12 6.63 2.28
C PHE A 107 -3.26 6.08 1.40
N CYS A 108 -3.25 4.80 1.07
CA CYS A 108 -4.30 4.19 0.28
C CYS A 108 -5.21 3.29 1.14
N VAL A 109 -6.47 3.18 0.71
CA VAL A 109 -7.45 2.23 1.26
C VAL A 109 -7.93 1.34 0.12
N GLY A 110 -7.70 0.04 0.22
CA GLY A 110 -8.04 -0.92 -0.85
C GLY A 110 -8.53 -2.26 -0.32
N SER A 111 -8.93 -3.14 -1.24
CA SER A 111 -9.28 -4.52 -0.92
C SER A 111 -8.06 -5.31 -0.43
N PRO A 112 -8.25 -6.47 0.23
CA PRO A 112 -7.13 -7.28 0.73
C PRO A 112 -6.11 -7.60 -0.36
N TYR A 113 -4.84 -7.30 -0.08
CA TYR A 113 -3.68 -7.50 -0.97
C TYR A 113 -2.98 -8.84 -0.74
N ARG A 114 -3.19 -9.44 0.44
CA ARG A 114 -2.61 -10.73 0.82
C ARG A 114 -3.61 -11.65 1.50
N ASP A 115 -3.29 -12.95 1.46
CA ASP A 115 -4.03 -13.98 2.18
C ASP A 115 -4.00 -13.76 3.70
N GLY A 116 -4.90 -14.46 4.39
CA GLY A 116 -5.00 -14.40 5.84
C GLY A 116 -5.46 -13.05 6.35
N PHE A 117 -6.27 -12.30 5.58
CA PHE A 117 -6.86 -11.01 5.98
C PHE A 117 -7.44 -11.03 7.39
N ASP A 118 -8.17 -12.10 7.72
CA ASP A 118 -8.80 -12.27 9.02
C ASP A 118 -7.79 -12.33 10.19
N GLN A 119 -6.53 -12.64 9.92
CA GLN A 119 -5.47 -12.72 10.93
C GLN A 119 -4.88 -11.33 11.17
N GLY A 120 -5.33 -10.65 12.24
CA GLY A 120 -4.83 -9.32 12.59
C GLY A 120 -5.60 -8.14 11.98
N ALA A 121 -6.75 -8.40 11.33
CA ALA A 121 -7.73 -7.36 11.04
C ALA A 121 -8.47 -6.91 12.30
N ASN A 122 -8.60 -5.60 12.48
CA ASN A 122 -9.45 -5.01 13.51
C ASN A 122 -10.88 -4.98 13.01
N THR A 123 -11.84 -5.23 13.90
CA THR A 123 -13.27 -5.07 13.62
C THR A 123 -13.74 -3.71 14.10
N TRP A 124 -14.46 -3.00 13.23
CA TRP A 124 -15.03 -1.68 13.49
C TRP A 124 -16.55 -1.76 13.38
N GLU A 125 -17.28 -1.17 14.33
CA GLU A 125 -18.76 -1.10 14.28
C GLU A 125 -19.28 -0.02 13.33
#